data_AF-A0A8J4XGH7-F1
#
_entry.id   AF-A0A8J4XGH7-F1
#
_cell.length_a   1.000
_cell.length_b   1.000
_cell.length_c   1.000
_cell.angle_alpha   90.00
_cell.angle_beta   90.00
_cell.angle_gamma   90.00
#
_symmetry.space_group_name_H-M   'P 1'
#
loop_
_entity.id
_entity.type
_entity.pdbx_description
1 polymer ?
#
loop_
_entity_poly.entity_id
_entity_poly.type
_entity_poly.pdbx_seq_one_letter_code
_entity_poly.pdbx_strand_id
1 'polypeptide(L)'
;MGGAVSAGEDNDELIDNLKEAHYIRSELVERAFRAIDRADYYLEEYKDSAYKDLAWRHGNLHLSAPCIYSEVMEALELQPGLSFLNLGSGTGYLSTMVGLILGSFGVNHGVELHADVVQYAYQKLDYFIKTSDSFDRFEFCEPSFVVGNCLEIPPESRQYDRVYCGAGVQKEYENYMKNLLKVGGVLVLPLEEKLTKITRTGQNSWETKKIIAVTFAPLVQPKQSLNGRSKSVPL
;
A
#
# COMPACT_ATOMS: atom_id res chain seq x y z
N MET A 1 -9.76 -6.57 12.26
CA MET A 1 -10.82 -5.92 11.47
C MET A 1 -10.89 -6.58 10.12
N GLY A 2 -12.09 -6.74 9.58
CA GLY A 2 -12.37 -7.58 8.42
C GLY A 2 -13.44 -8.60 8.81
N GLY A 3 -14.50 -8.70 8.02
CA GLY A 3 -15.69 -9.50 8.32
C GLY A 3 -17.01 -8.74 8.15
N ALA A 4 -16.98 -7.52 7.62
CA ALA A 4 -18.19 -6.77 7.27
C ALA A 4 -18.74 -7.16 5.89
N VAL A 5 -17.90 -7.73 5.03
CA VAL A 5 -18.23 -8.15 3.66
C VAL A 5 -18.23 -9.67 3.58
N SER A 6 -19.18 -10.24 2.84
CA SER A 6 -19.25 -11.67 2.55
C SER A 6 -18.00 -12.14 1.82
N ALA A 7 -17.60 -13.39 2.06
CA ALA A 7 -16.56 -14.03 1.26
C ALA A 7 -17.06 -14.25 -0.17
N GLY A 8 -16.18 -14.09 -1.16
CA GLY A 8 -16.42 -14.54 -2.53
C GLY A 8 -15.89 -15.96 -2.76
N GLU A 9 -16.39 -16.64 -3.80
CA GLU A 9 -15.84 -17.89 -4.32
C GLU A 9 -14.54 -17.65 -5.09
N ASP A 10 -14.40 -16.48 -5.72
CA ASP A 10 -13.20 -16.04 -6.44
C ASP A 10 -12.91 -14.54 -6.23
N ASN A 11 -11.88 -14.03 -6.92
CA ASN A 11 -11.51 -12.62 -6.83
C ASN A 11 -12.61 -11.69 -7.35
N ASP A 12 -13.30 -12.05 -8.44
CA ASP A 12 -14.31 -11.19 -9.05
C ASP A 12 -15.55 -11.05 -8.17
N GLU A 13 -16.00 -12.13 -7.54
CA GLU A 13 -17.11 -12.08 -6.58
C GLU A 13 -16.71 -11.31 -5.30
N LEU A 14 -15.46 -11.45 -4.84
CA LEU A 14 -14.95 -10.59 -3.76
C LEU A 14 -15.05 -9.10 -4.16
N ILE A 15 -14.68 -8.74 -5.39
CA ILE A 15 -14.76 -7.35 -5.86
C ILE A 15 -16.21 -6.89 -5.97
N ASP A 16 -17.12 -7.74 -6.46
CA ASP A 16 -18.55 -7.43 -6.52
C ASP A 16 -19.10 -7.13 -5.12
N ASN A 17 -18.82 -7.99 -4.14
CA ASN A 17 -19.24 -7.78 -2.74
C ASN A 17 -18.69 -6.46 -2.16
N LEU A 18 -17.44 -6.09 -2.47
CA LEU A 18 -16.84 -4.81 -2.05
C LEU A 18 -17.49 -3.59 -2.70
N LYS A 19 -17.94 -3.72 -3.95
CA LYS A 19 -18.68 -2.67 -4.66
C LYS A 19 -20.09 -2.50 -4.10
N GLU A 20 -20.80 -3.60 -3.87
CA GLU A 20 -22.14 -3.58 -3.28
C GLU A 20 -22.12 -2.96 -1.88
N ALA A 21 -21.07 -3.24 -1.11
CA ALA A 21 -20.83 -2.63 0.20
C ALA A 21 -20.26 -1.18 0.14
N HIS A 22 -20.13 -0.59 -1.06
CA HIS A 22 -19.62 0.77 -1.30
C HIS A 22 -18.17 1.06 -0.86
N TYR A 23 -17.35 0.02 -0.69
CA TYR A 23 -15.91 0.18 -0.45
C TYR A 23 -15.13 0.52 -1.72
N ILE A 24 -15.49 -0.10 -2.85
CA ILE A 24 -14.97 0.25 -4.18
C ILE A 24 -16.02 1.11 -4.88
N ARG A 25 -15.60 2.30 -5.36
CA ARG A 25 -16.51 3.34 -5.85
C ARG A 25 -16.12 3.84 -7.23
N SER A 26 -14.84 3.82 -7.55
CA SER A 26 -14.31 4.29 -8.82
C SER A 26 -13.96 3.14 -9.75
N GLU A 27 -14.29 3.32 -11.04
CA GLU A 27 -13.94 2.39 -12.12
C GLU A 27 -12.43 2.10 -12.20
N LEU A 28 -11.60 3.09 -11.87
CA LEU A 28 -10.15 2.93 -11.89
C LEU A 28 -9.66 1.97 -10.79
N VAL A 29 -10.22 2.08 -9.58
CA VAL A 29 -9.90 1.18 -8.46
C VAL A 29 -10.46 -0.21 -8.73
N GLU A 30 -11.72 -0.32 -9.18
CA GLU A 30 -12.30 -1.62 -9.54
C GLU A 30 -11.44 -2.38 -10.54
N ARG A 31 -11.07 -1.74 -11.66
CA ARG A 31 -10.27 -2.39 -12.70
C ARG A 31 -8.93 -2.89 -12.16
N ALA A 32 -8.27 -2.14 -11.27
CA ALA A 32 -7.02 -2.56 -10.66
C ALA A 32 -7.20 -3.79 -9.75
N PHE A 33 -8.28 -3.82 -8.95
CA PHE A 33 -8.60 -4.95 -8.08
C PHE A 33 -8.96 -6.23 -8.85
N ARG A 34 -9.66 -6.11 -9.99
CA ARG A 34 -9.97 -7.27 -10.84
C ARG A 34 -8.77 -7.77 -11.62
N ALA A 35 -7.85 -6.88 -12.00
CA ALA A 35 -6.69 -7.23 -12.82
C ALA A 35 -5.66 -8.09 -12.09
N ILE A 36 -5.68 -8.09 -10.75
CA ILE A 36 -4.72 -8.81 -9.92
C ILE A 36 -5.47 -9.69 -8.93
N ASP A 37 -5.35 -11.00 -9.12
CA ASP A 37 -5.92 -11.96 -8.20
C ASP A 37 -5.22 -11.88 -6.84
N ARG A 38 -6.00 -11.62 -5.79
CA ARG A 38 -5.50 -11.58 -4.42
C ARG A 38 -4.85 -12.89 -3.97
N ALA A 39 -5.35 -14.05 -4.42
CA ALA A 39 -4.82 -15.36 -4.05
C ALA A 39 -3.39 -15.59 -4.56
N ASP A 40 -3.01 -14.95 -5.67
CA ASP A 40 -1.65 -15.05 -6.20
C ASP A 40 -0.61 -14.45 -5.25
N TYR A 41 -1.01 -13.59 -4.32
CA TYR A 41 -0.12 -12.98 -3.33
C TYR A 41 -0.07 -13.74 -1.99
N TYR A 42 -0.85 -14.81 -1.85
CA TYR A 42 -0.80 -15.74 -0.71
C TYR A 42 0.26 -16.82 -0.91
N LEU A 43 0.62 -17.51 0.18
CA LEU A 43 1.27 -18.82 0.06
C LEU A 43 0.24 -19.83 -0.41
N GLU A 44 0.68 -20.83 -1.16
CA GLU A 44 -0.19 -21.81 -1.82
C GLU A 44 -1.18 -22.47 -0.86
N GLU A 45 -0.72 -22.84 0.33
CA GLU A 45 -1.51 -23.52 1.36
C GLU A 45 -2.61 -22.66 2.01
N TYR A 46 -2.64 -21.34 1.76
CA TYR A 46 -3.64 -20.42 2.34
C TYR A 46 -4.58 -19.78 1.31
N LYS A 47 -4.46 -20.13 0.02
CA LYS A 47 -5.24 -19.50 -1.07
C LYS A 47 -6.75 -19.61 -0.87
N ASP A 48 -7.25 -20.69 -0.26
CA ASP A 48 -8.68 -20.88 0.05
C ASP A 48 -9.28 -19.81 0.96
N SER A 49 -8.44 -19.01 1.62
CA SER A 49 -8.86 -17.91 2.48
C SER A 49 -8.67 -16.52 1.86
N ALA A 50 -8.16 -16.44 0.63
CA ALA A 50 -7.78 -15.18 -0.01
C ALA A 50 -8.98 -14.27 -0.29
N TYR A 51 -10.13 -14.86 -0.64
CA TYR A 51 -11.35 -14.14 -1.04
C TYR A 51 -12.28 -13.77 0.13
N LYS A 52 -11.77 -13.90 1.35
CA LYS A 52 -12.45 -13.42 2.55
C LYS A 52 -12.03 -11.98 2.81
N ASP A 53 -12.96 -11.15 3.27
CA ASP A 53 -12.64 -9.80 3.72
C ASP A 53 -11.89 -9.80 5.07
N LEU A 54 -10.69 -10.38 5.08
CA LEU A 54 -9.86 -10.57 6.26
C LEU A 54 -8.41 -10.24 5.92
N ALA A 55 -7.72 -9.64 6.90
CA ALA A 55 -6.28 -9.53 6.83
C ALA A 55 -5.65 -10.93 6.97
N TRP A 56 -4.56 -11.18 6.26
CA TRP A 56 -3.80 -12.41 6.34
C TRP A 56 -2.38 -12.12 6.82
N ARG A 57 -1.86 -13.00 7.68
CA ARG A 57 -0.51 -12.89 8.24
C ARG A 57 0.11 -14.27 8.38
N HIS A 58 1.35 -14.41 7.90
CA HIS A 58 2.16 -15.60 8.10
C HIS A 58 3.64 -15.20 8.25
N GLY A 59 4.23 -15.43 9.42
CA GLY A 59 5.58 -14.92 9.73
C GLY A 59 5.63 -13.39 9.61
N ASN A 60 6.51 -12.88 8.73
CA ASN A 60 6.63 -11.45 8.42
C ASN A 60 5.68 -11.01 7.29
N LEU A 61 5.10 -11.94 6.52
CA LEU A 61 4.17 -11.61 5.44
C LEU A 61 2.85 -11.11 6.01
N HIS A 62 2.31 -10.06 5.40
CA HIS A 62 1.04 -9.46 5.78
C HIS A 62 0.32 -8.87 4.56
N LEU A 63 -0.97 -9.18 4.43
CA LEU A 63 -1.91 -8.51 3.53
C LEU A 63 -3.03 -7.92 4.36
N SER A 64 -3.31 -6.62 4.16
CA SER A 64 -4.49 -6.00 4.76
C SER A 64 -5.77 -6.60 4.19
N ALA A 65 -6.87 -6.46 4.95
CA ALA A 65 -8.19 -6.86 4.48
C ALA A 65 -8.55 -6.10 3.19
N PRO A 66 -9.23 -6.75 2.22
CA PRO A 66 -9.68 -6.14 0.98
C PRO A 66 -10.38 -4.79 1.18
N CYS A 67 -11.35 -4.68 2.11
CA CYS A 67 -12.06 -3.41 2.37
C CYS A 67 -11.13 -2.27 2.77
N ILE A 68 -10.06 -2.57 3.52
CA ILE A 68 -9.06 -1.57 3.93
C ILE A 68 -8.25 -1.11 2.73
N TYR A 69 -7.82 -2.02 1.86
CA TYR A 69 -7.13 -1.62 0.62
C TYR A 69 -8.05 -0.85 -0.32
N SER A 70 -9.35 -1.17 -0.40
CA SER A 70 -10.32 -0.38 -1.17
C SER A 70 -10.39 1.05 -0.67
N GLU A 71 -10.55 1.27 0.64
CA GLU A 71 -10.57 2.61 1.23
C GLU A 71 -9.25 3.37 1.02
N VAL A 72 -8.11 2.68 1.12
CA VAL A 72 -6.79 3.28 0.85
C VAL A 72 -6.69 3.72 -0.61
N MET A 73 -7.03 2.85 -1.57
CA MET A 73 -6.93 3.13 -3.00
C MET A 73 -7.86 4.28 -3.41
N GLU A 74 -9.08 4.30 -2.89
CA GLU A 74 -10.04 5.39 -3.09
C GLU A 74 -9.54 6.71 -2.49
N ALA A 75 -9.02 6.69 -1.26
CA ALA A 75 -8.55 7.89 -0.58
C ALA A 75 -7.28 8.49 -1.20
N LEU A 76 -6.44 7.64 -1.80
CA LEU A 76 -5.22 8.07 -2.47
C LEU A 76 -5.51 8.86 -3.74
N GLU A 77 -6.67 8.74 -4.39
CA GLU A 77 -6.96 9.51 -5.63
C GLU A 77 -5.82 9.37 -6.66
N LEU A 78 -5.41 8.12 -6.91
CA LEU A 78 -4.35 7.77 -7.84
C LEU A 78 -4.74 8.12 -9.27
N GLN A 79 -3.77 8.55 -10.07
CA GLN A 79 -3.92 8.91 -11.47
C GLN A 79 -2.66 8.50 -12.25
N PRO A 80 -2.74 8.30 -13.58
CA PRO A 80 -1.58 8.04 -14.41
C PRO A 80 -0.48 9.11 -14.26
N GLY A 81 0.78 8.67 -14.26
CA GLY A 81 1.96 9.54 -14.19
C GLY A 81 2.31 10.09 -12.80
N LEU A 82 1.53 9.79 -11.76
CA LEU A 82 1.87 10.21 -10.39
C LEU A 82 3.03 9.38 -9.80
N SER A 83 3.68 9.95 -8.79
CA SER A 83 4.63 9.24 -7.93
C SER A 83 3.97 8.75 -6.64
N PHE A 84 4.21 7.49 -6.31
CA PHE A 84 3.69 6.78 -5.15
C PHE A 84 4.80 6.17 -4.29
N LEU A 85 4.66 6.28 -2.98
CA LEU A 85 5.50 5.64 -1.97
C LEU A 85 4.64 4.78 -1.03
N ASN A 86 4.97 3.50 -0.93
CA ASN A 86 4.34 2.53 -0.04
C ASN A 86 5.27 2.18 1.13
N LEU A 87 4.94 2.67 2.32
CA LEU A 87 5.69 2.42 3.56
C LEU A 87 5.13 1.17 4.25
N GLY A 88 5.94 0.11 4.35
CA GLY A 88 5.47 -1.23 4.71
C GLY A 88 4.82 -1.91 3.52
N SER A 89 5.54 -2.02 2.40
CA SER A 89 5.00 -2.51 1.13
C SER A 89 4.52 -3.97 1.17
N GLY A 90 4.94 -4.75 2.19
CA GLY A 90 4.47 -6.10 2.42
C GLY A 90 4.73 -6.99 1.21
N THR A 91 3.76 -7.80 0.83
CA THR A 91 3.87 -8.75 -0.29
C THR A 91 3.90 -8.10 -1.67
N GLY A 92 3.84 -6.77 -1.76
CA GLY A 92 3.79 -6.04 -3.01
C GLY A 92 2.40 -5.93 -3.65
N TYR A 93 1.37 -6.63 -3.14
CA TYR A 93 0.01 -6.66 -3.72
C TYR A 93 -0.56 -5.27 -4.03
N LEU A 94 -0.56 -4.38 -3.03
CA LEU A 94 -1.04 -3.00 -3.21
C LEU A 94 -0.18 -2.23 -4.23
N SER A 95 1.15 -2.37 -4.14
CA SER A 95 2.06 -1.69 -5.06
C SER A 95 1.88 -2.15 -6.51
N THR A 96 1.59 -3.43 -6.76
CA THR A 96 1.27 -3.92 -8.11
C THR A 96 -0.04 -3.32 -8.61
N MET A 97 -1.11 -3.30 -7.79
CA MET A 97 -2.38 -2.64 -8.17
C MET A 97 -2.20 -1.16 -8.48
N VAL A 98 -1.41 -0.45 -7.66
CA VAL A 98 -1.07 0.95 -7.91
C VAL A 98 -0.30 1.10 -9.21
N GLY A 99 0.62 0.18 -9.52
CA GLY A 99 1.39 0.18 -10.76
C GLY A 99 0.51 0.19 -12.02
N LEU A 100 -0.61 -0.55 -12.01
CA LEU A 100 -1.59 -0.56 -13.12
C LEU A 100 -2.34 0.76 -13.27
N ILE A 101 -2.51 1.52 -12.19
CA ILE A 101 -3.18 2.83 -12.23
C ILE A 101 -2.21 3.93 -12.68
N LEU A 102 -0.96 3.88 -12.21
CA LEU A 102 0.04 4.89 -12.53
C LEU A 102 0.51 4.83 -13.98
N GLY A 103 0.50 3.65 -14.59
CA GLY A 103 0.93 3.47 -15.97
C GLY A 103 2.41 3.75 -16.21
N SER A 104 2.83 3.73 -17.47
CA SER A 104 4.25 3.68 -17.85
C SER A 104 5.09 4.89 -17.41
N PHE A 105 4.46 6.03 -17.15
CA PHE A 105 5.12 7.28 -16.74
C PHE A 105 5.08 7.56 -15.23
N GLY A 106 4.57 6.61 -14.44
CA GLY A 106 4.51 6.73 -12.99
C GLY A 106 5.85 6.53 -12.30
N VAL A 107 5.84 6.72 -10.97
CA VAL A 107 6.92 6.26 -10.07
C VAL A 107 6.28 5.47 -8.93
N ASN A 108 6.78 4.27 -8.66
CA ASN A 108 6.17 3.36 -7.69
C ASN A 108 7.25 2.75 -6.80
N HIS A 109 7.41 3.28 -5.59
CA HIS A 109 8.43 2.85 -4.65
C HIS A 109 7.80 2.19 -3.42
N GLY A 110 8.43 1.13 -2.92
CA GLY A 110 8.04 0.46 -1.68
C GLY A 110 9.22 0.33 -0.72
N VAL A 111 8.98 0.63 0.56
CA VAL A 111 9.93 0.38 1.65
C VAL A 111 9.36 -0.72 2.52
N GLU A 112 10.15 -1.75 2.77
CA GLU A 112 9.77 -2.86 3.65
C GLU A 112 10.91 -3.19 4.61
N LEU A 113 10.56 -3.46 5.85
CA LEU A 113 11.52 -3.68 6.94
C LEU A 113 12.25 -5.01 6.78
N HIS A 114 11.55 -6.00 6.25
CA HIS A 114 11.97 -7.39 6.23
C HIS A 114 12.49 -7.80 4.84
N ALA A 115 13.76 -8.21 4.74
CA ALA A 115 14.38 -8.58 3.47
C ALA A 115 13.74 -9.81 2.81
N ASP A 116 13.28 -10.78 3.62
CA ASP A 116 12.50 -11.93 3.16
C ASP A 116 11.16 -11.52 2.54
N VAL A 117 10.54 -10.46 3.04
CA VAL A 117 9.27 -9.92 2.51
C VAL A 117 9.51 -9.18 1.20
N VAL A 118 10.60 -8.42 1.07
CA VAL A 118 10.99 -7.80 -0.22
C VAL A 118 11.27 -8.86 -1.28
N GLN A 119 11.99 -9.93 -0.93
CA GLN A 119 12.23 -11.04 -1.84
C GLN A 119 10.91 -11.68 -2.29
N TYR A 120 9.98 -11.91 -1.36
CA TYR A 120 8.65 -12.43 -1.67
C TYR A 120 7.86 -11.49 -2.60
N ALA A 121 7.91 -10.17 -2.36
CA ALA A 121 7.23 -9.18 -3.20
C ALA A 121 7.73 -9.23 -4.66
N TYR A 122 9.05 -9.31 -4.88
CA TYR A 122 9.60 -9.48 -6.22
C TYR A 122 9.22 -10.81 -6.87
N GLN A 123 9.14 -11.91 -6.10
CA GLN A 123 8.66 -13.19 -6.62
C GLN A 123 7.21 -13.11 -7.11
N LYS A 124 6.33 -12.44 -6.36
CA LYS A 124 4.92 -12.27 -6.75
C LYS A 124 4.77 -11.31 -7.92
N LEU A 125 5.59 -10.26 -7.98
CA LEU A 125 5.65 -9.35 -9.11
C LEU A 125 6.10 -10.07 -10.40
N ASP A 126 7.18 -10.84 -10.32
CA ASP A 126 7.69 -11.62 -11.45
C ASP A 126 6.67 -12.66 -11.94
N TYR A 127 5.96 -13.31 -11.01
CA TYR A 127 4.84 -14.20 -11.35
C TYR A 127 3.75 -13.42 -12.10
N PHE A 128 3.28 -12.30 -11.56
CA PHE A 128 2.27 -11.45 -12.21
C PHE A 128 2.66 -11.06 -13.64
N ILE A 129 3.89 -10.58 -13.85
CA ILE A 129 4.40 -10.16 -15.17
C ILE A 129 4.41 -11.34 -16.17
N LYS A 130 4.70 -12.56 -15.70
CA LYS A 130 4.83 -13.74 -16.57
C LYS A 130 3.52 -14.45 -16.86
N THR A 131 2.54 -14.38 -15.96
CA THR A 131 1.36 -15.24 -16.01
C THR A 131 0.05 -14.49 -16.14
N SER A 132 0.02 -13.18 -15.86
CA SER A 132 -1.23 -12.42 -15.91
C SER A 132 -1.51 -11.89 -17.30
N ASP A 133 -2.64 -12.29 -17.87
CA ASP A 133 -3.20 -11.69 -19.10
C ASP A 133 -3.45 -10.17 -18.94
N SER A 134 -3.58 -9.69 -17.71
CA SER A 134 -3.72 -8.26 -17.42
C SER A 134 -2.44 -7.50 -17.74
N PHE A 135 -1.26 -8.12 -17.65
CA PHE A 135 -0.01 -7.41 -17.93
C PHE A 135 0.02 -6.85 -19.36
N ASP A 136 -0.44 -7.62 -20.35
CA ASP A 136 -0.50 -7.18 -21.75
C ASP A 136 -1.61 -6.16 -22.03
N ARG A 137 -2.57 -6.01 -21.12
CA ARG A 137 -3.75 -5.14 -21.29
C ARG A 137 -3.61 -3.78 -20.63
N PHE A 138 -2.61 -3.60 -19.76
CA PHE A 138 -2.42 -2.39 -18.97
C PHE A 138 -1.05 -1.79 -19.22
N GLU A 139 -0.96 -0.46 -19.22
CA GLU A 139 0.31 0.17 -18.92
C GLU A 139 0.67 -0.11 -17.46
N PHE A 140 1.95 -0.33 -17.17
CA PHE A 140 2.39 -0.76 -15.85
C PHE A 140 3.59 0.04 -15.35
N CYS A 141 3.43 0.67 -14.19
CA CYS A 141 4.54 1.20 -13.40
C CYS A 141 5.05 0.11 -12.46
N GLU A 142 6.07 -0.62 -12.91
CA GLU A 142 6.69 -1.68 -12.12
C GLU A 142 7.18 -1.13 -10.76
N PRO A 143 6.76 -1.72 -9.62
CA PRO A 143 7.20 -1.26 -8.32
C PRO A 143 8.66 -1.63 -8.03
N SER A 144 9.40 -0.65 -7.51
CA SER A 144 10.75 -0.86 -6.95
C SER A 144 10.67 -0.95 -5.43
N PHE A 145 11.05 -2.11 -4.89
CA PHE A 145 11.07 -2.37 -3.45
C PHE A 145 12.48 -2.29 -2.88
N VAL A 146 12.61 -1.64 -1.72
CA VAL A 146 13.87 -1.53 -0.98
C VAL A 146 13.70 -1.97 0.47
N VAL A 147 14.75 -2.61 1.00
CA VAL A 147 14.80 -3.00 2.41
C VAL A 147 15.19 -1.78 3.25
N GLY A 148 14.37 -1.41 4.23
CA GLY A 148 14.64 -0.27 5.08
C GLY A 148 13.57 0.00 6.14
N ASN A 149 13.90 0.84 7.11
CA ASN A 149 12.91 1.36 8.05
C ASN A 149 12.30 2.65 7.48
N CYS A 150 10.97 2.74 7.48
CA CYS A 150 10.24 3.91 6.98
C CYS A 150 10.62 5.21 7.70
N LEU A 151 11.12 5.16 8.94
CA LEU A 151 11.59 6.31 9.72
C LEU A 151 13.07 6.67 9.48
N GLU A 152 13.75 5.98 8.56
CA GLU A 152 15.15 6.24 8.17
C GLU A 152 15.27 6.70 6.71
N ILE A 153 14.16 7.14 6.10
CA ILE A 153 14.17 7.82 4.80
C ILE A 153 14.77 9.23 4.99
N PRO A 154 15.86 9.58 4.29
CA PRO A 154 16.48 10.90 4.43
C PRO A 154 15.54 12.05 4.02
N PRO A 155 15.50 13.19 4.71
CA PRO A 155 14.67 14.35 4.35
C PRO A 155 14.93 14.92 2.94
N GLU A 156 16.14 14.76 2.44
CA GLU A 156 16.58 15.14 1.09
C GLU A 156 16.11 14.18 -0.01
N SER A 157 15.46 13.07 0.36
CA SER A 157 14.87 12.14 -0.60
C SER A 157 13.75 12.80 -1.39
N ARG A 158 13.37 12.17 -2.49
CA ARG A 158 12.24 12.57 -3.32
C ARG A 158 10.96 12.74 -2.48
N GLN A 159 10.19 13.78 -2.78
CA GLN A 159 8.80 13.92 -2.35
C GLN A 159 7.84 13.28 -3.36
N TYR A 160 6.73 12.74 -2.88
CA TYR A 160 5.77 11.97 -3.65
C TYR A 160 4.42 12.68 -3.79
N ASP A 161 3.72 12.38 -4.87
CA ASP A 161 2.34 12.83 -5.04
C ASP A 161 1.41 12.06 -4.10
N ARG A 162 1.72 10.79 -3.84
CA ARG A 162 0.90 9.85 -3.07
C ARG A 162 1.77 9.04 -2.12
N VAL A 163 1.37 8.94 -0.86
CA VAL A 163 2.07 8.13 0.14
C VAL A 163 1.05 7.31 0.91
N TYR A 164 1.32 6.02 1.07
CA TYR A 164 0.57 5.15 1.97
C TYR A 164 1.49 4.59 3.06
N CYS A 165 1.02 4.53 4.30
CA CYS A 165 1.68 3.82 5.37
C CYS A 165 0.83 2.64 5.84
N GLY A 166 1.32 1.42 5.61
CA GLY A 166 0.69 0.15 5.98
C GLY A 166 0.84 -0.24 7.45
N ALA A 167 1.30 0.67 8.31
CA ALA A 167 1.47 0.47 9.74
C ALA A 167 0.95 1.67 10.55
N GLY A 168 0.57 1.43 11.80
CA GLY A 168 0.06 2.45 12.71
C GLY A 168 1.14 3.45 13.10
N VAL A 169 0.96 4.71 12.71
CA VAL A 169 1.92 5.78 12.96
C VAL A 169 1.61 6.47 14.28
N GLN A 170 2.62 6.56 15.15
CA GLN A 170 2.53 7.32 16.39
C GLN A 170 2.53 8.83 16.09
N LYS A 171 1.81 9.62 16.91
CA LYS A 171 1.60 11.05 16.68
C LYS A 171 2.89 11.86 16.48
N GLU A 172 3.96 11.48 17.17
CA GLU A 172 5.28 12.10 17.08
C GLU A 172 5.90 12.02 15.66
N TYR A 173 5.55 11.01 14.87
CA TYR A 173 6.05 10.82 13.50
C TYR A 173 5.13 11.41 12.42
N GLU A 174 4.01 12.05 12.77
CA GLU A 174 3.08 12.61 11.78
C GLU A 174 3.77 13.62 10.86
N ASN A 175 4.57 14.53 11.42
CA ASN A 175 5.30 15.53 10.63
C ASN A 175 6.37 14.89 9.74
N TYR A 176 7.01 13.82 10.21
CA TYR A 176 7.96 13.07 9.41
C TYR A 176 7.28 12.49 8.16
N MET A 177 6.13 11.84 8.32
CA MET A 177 5.36 11.29 7.19
C MET A 177 4.86 12.38 6.23
N LYS A 178 4.40 13.51 6.77
CA LYS A 178 3.97 14.67 5.98
C LYS A 178 5.08 15.20 5.07
N ASN A 179 6.32 15.23 5.54
CA ASN A 179 7.44 15.77 4.77
C ASN A 179 7.79 14.96 3.51
N LEU A 180 7.29 13.72 3.40
CA LEU A 180 7.41 12.88 2.21
C LEU A 180 6.49 13.33 1.06
N LEU A 181 5.53 14.23 1.31
CA LEU A 181 4.58 14.70 0.29
C LEU A 181 5.05 15.94 -0.46
N LYS A 182 4.77 15.99 -1.76
CA LYS A 182 4.76 17.24 -2.53
C LYS A 182 3.58 18.13 -2.11
N VAL A 183 3.62 19.42 -2.44
CA VAL A 183 2.43 20.27 -2.38
C VAL A 183 1.39 19.73 -3.38
N GLY A 184 0.14 19.60 -2.95
CA GLY A 184 -0.93 18.90 -3.66
C GLY A 184 -0.94 17.38 -3.44
N GLY A 185 0.02 16.84 -2.68
CA GLY A 185 0.13 15.41 -2.42
C GLY A 185 -0.86 14.91 -1.37
N VAL A 186 -1.14 13.60 -1.40
CA VAL A 186 -2.04 12.90 -0.50
C VAL A 186 -1.30 11.80 0.25
N LEU A 187 -1.45 11.79 1.57
CA LEU A 187 -0.91 10.80 2.48
C LEU A 187 -2.08 10.06 3.14
N VAL A 188 -2.08 8.74 3.06
CA VAL A 188 -3.05 7.87 3.74
C VAL A 188 -2.30 7.03 4.76
N LEU A 189 -2.70 7.10 6.03
CA LEU A 189 -2.10 6.31 7.10
C LEU A 189 -3.08 6.01 8.24
N PRO A 190 -2.86 4.95 9.01
CA PRO A 190 -3.46 4.79 10.33
C PRO A 190 -2.80 5.72 11.34
N LEU A 191 -3.58 6.63 11.92
CA LEU A 191 -3.17 7.57 12.98
C LEU A 191 -4.23 7.57 14.07
N GLU A 192 -3.82 7.38 15.34
CA GLU A 192 -4.75 7.35 16.49
C GLU A 192 -5.96 6.40 16.25
N GLU A 193 -5.67 5.18 15.79
CA GLU A 193 -6.65 4.13 15.49
C GLU A 193 -7.69 4.52 14.41
N LYS A 194 -7.35 5.46 13.53
CA LYS A 194 -8.20 5.86 12.40
C LYS A 194 -7.39 5.93 11.12
N LEU A 195 -7.91 5.32 10.05
CA LEU A 195 -7.37 5.54 8.72
C LEU A 195 -7.66 6.99 8.36
N THR A 196 -6.61 7.72 8.03
CA THR A 196 -6.64 9.17 7.90
C THR A 196 -6.03 9.56 6.58
N LYS A 197 -6.74 10.40 5.82
CA LYS A 197 -6.24 11.10 4.65
C LYS A 197 -5.71 12.46 5.07
N ILE A 198 -4.50 12.80 4.65
CA ILE A 198 -3.88 14.11 4.83
C ILE A 198 -3.50 14.64 3.46
N THR A 199 -3.99 15.83 3.12
CA THR A 199 -3.67 16.52 1.86
C THR A 199 -2.75 17.70 2.16
N ARG A 200 -1.62 17.81 1.47
CA ARG A 200 -0.74 18.99 1.54
C ARG A 200 -1.30 20.10 0.67
N THR A 201 -1.92 21.12 1.24
CA THR A 201 -2.59 22.19 0.47
C THR A 201 -1.65 23.35 0.13
N GLY A 202 -0.46 23.40 0.72
CA GLY A 202 0.53 24.45 0.54
C GLY A 202 1.86 24.11 1.21
N GLN A 203 2.80 25.05 1.25
CA GLN A 203 4.14 24.77 1.80
C GLN A 203 4.07 24.29 3.26
N ASN A 204 3.23 24.91 4.10
CA ASN A 204 3.06 24.57 5.51
C ASN A 204 1.59 24.35 5.91
N SER A 205 0.70 24.09 4.94
CA SER A 205 -0.74 23.92 5.19
C SER A 205 -1.20 22.51 4.81
N TRP A 206 -2.09 21.97 5.64
CA TRP A 206 -2.55 20.59 5.58
C TRP A 206 -4.04 20.52 5.84
N GLU A 207 -4.73 19.65 5.12
CA GLU A 207 -6.10 19.24 5.40
C GLU A 207 -6.10 17.78 5.88
N THR A 208 -6.87 17.47 6.92
CA THR A 208 -6.93 16.13 7.51
C THR A 208 -8.37 15.63 7.55
N LYS A 209 -8.62 14.44 6.99
CA LYS A 209 -9.92 13.76 7.01
C LYS A 209 -9.77 12.35 7.59
N LYS A 210 -10.55 12.06 8.64
CA LYS A 210 -10.67 10.72 9.23
C LYS A 210 -11.65 9.91 8.39
N ILE A 211 -11.26 8.70 7.97
CA ILE A 211 -12.04 7.84 7.05
C ILE A 211 -12.83 6.81 7.86
N ILE A 212 -12.14 5.83 8.44
CA ILE A 212 -12.73 4.74 9.22
C ILE A 212 -11.87 4.43 10.45
N ALA A 213 -12.47 3.84 11.48
CA ALA A 213 -11.71 3.30 12.60
C ALA A 213 -10.89 2.09 12.14
N VAL A 214 -9.62 2.01 12.56
CA VAL A 214 -8.71 0.95 12.18
C VAL A 214 -7.80 0.43 13.27
N THR A 215 -7.47 -0.86 13.20
CA THR A 215 -6.41 -1.49 13.99
C THR A 215 -5.27 -1.93 13.07
N PHE A 216 -4.08 -1.40 13.31
CA PHE A 216 -2.85 -1.74 12.60
C PHE A 216 -1.74 -2.05 13.61
N ALA A 217 -0.79 -2.91 13.22
CA ALA A 217 0.45 -3.05 13.99
C ALA A 217 1.21 -1.72 13.99
N PRO A 218 1.81 -1.30 15.11
CA PRO A 218 2.52 -0.04 15.19
C PRO A 218 3.77 -0.07 14.30
N LEU A 219 4.14 1.10 13.78
CA LEU A 219 5.38 1.30 13.06
C LEU A 219 6.57 0.96 13.96
N VAL A 220 7.50 0.16 13.45
CA VAL A 220 8.69 -0.27 14.19
C VAL A 220 9.71 0.87 14.21
N GLN A 221 10.11 1.29 15.41
CA GLN A 221 11.16 2.29 15.56
C GLN A 221 12.54 1.72 15.19
N PRO A 222 13.42 2.51 14.55
CA PRO A 222 14.80 2.11 14.32
C PRO A 222 15.49 1.76 15.63
N LYS A 223 16.19 0.62 15.67
CA LYS A 223 17.07 0.30 16.80
C LYS A 223 18.28 1.23 16.73
N GLN A 224 18.62 1.90 17.82
CA GLN A 224 19.86 2.69 17.90
C GLN A 224 21.05 1.78 17.56
N SER A 225 21.73 2.08 16.45
CA SER A 225 22.98 1.43 16.08
C SER A 225 24.08 1.87 17.04
N LEU A 226 24.73 0.91 17.70
CA LEU A 226 25.91 1.15 18.56
C LEU A 226 27.07 1.85 17.83
N ASN A 227 27.03 1.91 16.49
CA ASN A 227 28.08 2.48 15.64
C ASN A 227 27.71 3.82 14.99
N GLY A 228 26.60 4.47 15.37
CA GLY A 228 26.28 5.86 14.99
C GLY A 228 25.99 6.12 13.50
N ARG A 229 26.06 5.11 12.63
CA ARG A 229 25.62 5.22 11.22
C ARG A 229 24.22 4.63 11.08
N SER A 230 23.24 5.50 10.85
CA SER A 230 21.92 5.10 10.34
C SER A 230 22.10 4.56 8.92
N LYS A 231 21.46 3.43 8.60
CA LYS A 231 21.41 2.93 7.22
C LYS A 231 20.31 3.71 6.52
N SER A 232 20.69 4.67 5.67
CA SER A 232 19.75 5.43 4.86
C SER A 232 19.02 4.51 3.88
N VAL A 233 17.70 4.66 3.77
CA VAL A 233 16.90 3.93 2.77
C VAL A 233 17.23 4.49 1.37
N PRO A 234 17.61 3.65 0.38
CA PRO A 234 17.98 4.12 -0.95
C PRO A 234 16.72 4.28 -1.84
N LEU A 235 16.04 5.43 -1.72
CA LEU A 235 14.84 5.79 -2.52
C LEU A 235 15.10 6.82 -3.62
#